data_AF-A0A117S553-F1
#
_entry.id   AF-A0A117S553-F1
#
_cell.length_a   1.000
_cell.length_b   1.000
_cell.length_c   1.000
_cell.angle_alpha   90.00
_cell.angle_beta   90.00
_cell.angle_gamma   90.00
#
_symmetry.space_group_name_H-M   'P 1'
#
loop_
_entity.id
_entity.type
_entity.pdbx_description
1 polymer ?
#
loop_
_entity_poly.entity_id
_entity_poly.type
_entity_poly.pdbx_seq_one_letter_code
_entity_poly.pdbx_strand_id
1 'polypeptide(L)'
;PAAGELPLADGHGLEGPAPPEASGLTREQRRFFRYDRNRDLSISRNEMLSTRSEGFRKLDVDGNNLLTFEEWAVTTVERFEGSDADGNGKLTAKEFAATAPKPLKTGGAACRC
;
A
#
# COMPACT_ATOMS: atom_id res chain seq x y z
N PRO A 1 -44.64 -35.15 7.97
CA PRO A 1 -43.32 -35.27 7.32
C PRO A 1 -42.27 -34.72 8.28
N ALA A 2 -41.54 -35.59 8.99
CA ALA A 2 -40.53 -35.19 9.97
C ALA A 2 -39.20 -34.91 9.26
N ALA A 3 -38.63 -33.73 9.46
CA ALA A 3 -37.33 -33.34 8.96
C ALA A 3 -36.25 -34.23 9.59
N GLY A 4 -35.38 -34.80 8.76
CA GLY A 4 -34.27 -35.64 9.21
C GLY A 4 -33.29 -34.83 10.06
N GLU A 5 -33.20 -35.21 11.32
CA GLU A 5 -32.27 -34.65 12.29
C GLU A 5 -30.86 -35.09 11.89
N LEU A 6 -30.04 -34.13 11.44
CA LEU A 6 -28.64 -34.41 11.14
C LEU A 6 -27.93 -34.76 12.46
N PRO A 7 -27.10 -35.82 12.50
CA PRO A 7 -26.36 -36.15 13.70
C PRO A 7 -25.39 -35.00 14.03
N LEU A 8 -25.66 -34.28 15.11
CA LEU A 8 -24.66 -33.40 15.74
C LEU A 8 -23.66 -34.30 16.46
N ALA A 9 -22.45 -34.42 15.91
CA ALA A 9 -21.32 -34.86 16.70
C ALA A 9 -20.83 -33.65 17.52
N ASP A 10 -20.88 -33.77 18.86
CA ASP A 10 -20.29 -32.78 19.77
C ASP A 10 -18.76 -32.84 19.64
N GLY A 11 -18.21 -32.04 18.71
CA GLY A 11 -16.77 -31.94 18.47
C GLY A 11 -16.00 -31.18 19.56
N HIS A 12 -16.63 -30.90 20.71
CA HIS A 12 -16.00 -30.21 21.83
C HIS A 12 -14.87 -31.08 22.41
N GLY A 13 -13.63 -30.66 22.18
CA GLY A 13 -12.42 -31.35 22.68
C GLY A 13 -11.68 -32.18 21.63
N LEU A 14 -12.11 -32.18 20.36
CA LEU A 14 -11.34 -32.74 19.25
C LEU A 14 -10.30 -31.72 18.80
N GLU A 15 -9.07 -31.86 19.30
CA GLU A 15 -7.93 -31.07 18.85
C GLU A 15 -7.27 -31.78 17.66
N GLY A 16 -7.51 -31.23 16.46
CA GLY A 16 -6.84 -31.69 15.25
C GLY A 16 -5.32 -31.46 15.32
N PRO A 17 -4.52 -32.09 14.44
CA PRO A 17 -3.10 -31.78 14.37
C PRO A 17 -2.91 -30.27 14.16
N ALA A 18 -1.86 -29.72 14.78
CA ALA A 18 -1.56 -28.30 14.69
C ALA A 18 -1.66 -27.83 13.22
N PRO A 19 -2.38 -26.73 12.94
CA PRO A 19 -2.48 -26.21 11.58
C PRO A 19 -1.07 -26.03 11.00
N PRO A 20 -0.84 -26.37 9.72
CA PRO A 20 0.46 -26.15 9.12
C PRO A 20 0.83 -24.66 9.23
N GLU A 21 2.05 -24.39 9.67
CA GLU A 21 2.64 -23.05 9.73
C GLU A 21 2.54 -22.41 8.33
N ALA A 22 1.83 -21.30 8.23
CA ALA A 22 1.78 -20.54 6.99
C ALA A 22 3.19 -20.00 6.70
N SER A 23 3.87 -20.54 5.68
CA SER A 23 5.15 -20.00 5.24
C SER A 23 4.94 -18.54 4.84
N GLY A 24 5.42 -17.62 5.69
CA GLY A 24 5.24 -16.19 5.46
C GLY A 24 5.89 -15.81 4.12
N LEU A 25 5.10 -15.18 3.23
CA LEU A 25 5.62 -14.68 1.97
C LEU A 25 6.86 -13.81 2.21
N THR A 26 7.90 -14.00 1.39
CA THR A 26 9.10 -13.17 1.43
C THR A 26 8.77 -11.72 1.05
N ARG A 27 9.67 -10.79 1.37
CA ARG A 27 9.48 -9.37 1.02
C ARG A 27 9.38 -9.17 -0.49
N GLU A 28 10.16 -9.90 -1.29
CA GLU A 28 10.04 -9.88 -2.76
C GLU A 28 8.71 -10.47 -3.21
N GLN A 29 8.27 -11.60 -2.66
CA GLN A 29 6.99 -12.21 -3.03
C GLN A 29 5.82 -11.27 -2.73
N ARG A 30 5.82 -10.58 -1.57
CA ARG A 30 4.79 -9.56 -1.26
C ARG A 30 4.83 -8.37 -2.22
N ARG A 31 6.01 -7.97 -2.69
CA ARG A 31 6.15 -6.94 -3.71
C ARG A 31 5.63 -7.43 -5.06
N PHE A 32 5.96 -8.66 -5.43
CA PHE A 32 5.56 -9.30 -6.67
C PHE A 32 4.03 -9.39 -6.78
N PHE A 33 3.37 -9.95 -5.75
CA PHE A 33 1.90 -10.08 -5.70
C PHE A 33 1.15 -8.74 -5.57
N ARG A 34 1.86 -7.63 -5.32
CA ARG A 34 1.25 -6.30 -5.41
C ARG A 34 1.05 -5.85 -6.85
N TYR A 35 1.92 -6.28 -7.75
CA TYR A 35 1.90 -5.91 -9.15
C TYR A 35 1.17 -6.95 -10.01
N ASP A 36 1.36 -8.24 -9.74
CA ASP A 36 0.64 -9.34 -10.40
C ASP A 36 -0.84 -9.34 -9.97
N ARG A 37 -1.70 -8.67 -10.76
CA ARG A 37 -3.12 -8.47 -10.42
C ARG A 37 -3.97 -9.62 -10.91
N ASN A 38 -3.61 -10.21 -12.04
CA ASN A 38 -4.31 -11.35 -12.62
C ASN A 38 -3.86 -12.69 -12.02
N ARG A 39 -2.84 -12.70 -11.16
CA ARG A 39 -2.31 -13.86 -10.44
C ARG A 39 -1.76 -14.92 -11.40
N ASP A 40 -1.14 -14.48 -12.49
CA ASP A 40 -0.55 -15.37 -13.49
C ASP A 40 0.93 -15.70 -13.22
N LEU A 41 1.47 -15.24 -12.08
CA LEU A 41 2.87 -15.39 -11.68
C LEU A 41 3.85 -14.73 -12.66
N SER A 42 3.38 -13.75 -13.41
CA SER A 42 4.18 -12.83 -14.20
C SER A 42 3.76 -11.37 -13.91
N ILE A 43 4.59 -10.41 -14.29
CA ILE A 43 4.22 -8.99 -14.21
C ILE A 43 4.29 -8.43 -15.62
N SER A 44 3.14 -8.17 -16.22
CA SER A 44 3.05 -7.52 -17.52
C SER A 44 3.49 -6.05 -17.43
N ARG A 45 3.81 -5.43 -18.58
CA ARG A 45 4.13 -4.00 -18.64
C ARG A 45 3.00 -3.15 -18.07
N ASN A 46 1.75 -3.51 -18.35
CA ASN A 46 0.59 -2.78 -17.88
C ASN A 46 0.44 -2.86 -16.36
N GLU A 47 0.69 -4.03 -15.78
CA GLU A 47 0.68 -4.24 -14.34
C GLU A 47 1.81 -3.48 -13.63
N MET A 48 3.01 -3.44 -14.21
CA MET A 48 4.12 -2.64 -13.71
C MET A 48 3.81 -1.13 -13.74
N LEU A 49 3.04 -0.68 -14.73
CA LEU A 49 2.63 0.72 -14.87
C LEU A 49 1.40 1.08 -14.03
N SER A 50 0.73 0.10 -13.43
CA SER A 50 -0.51 0.32 -12.66
C SER A 50 -0.35 1.37 -11.55
N THR A 51 0.75 1.33 -10.79
CA THR A 51 1.03 2.34 -9.73
C THR A 51 1.27 3.73 -10.28
N ARG A 52 1.78 3.85 -11.52
CA ARG A 52 1.94 5.15 -12.19
C ARG A 52 0.61 5.67 -12.69
N SER A 53 -0.21 4.80 -13.28
CA SER A 53 -1.56 5.15 -13.73
C SER A 53 -2.47 5.58 -12.57
N GLU A 54 -2.31 4.98 -11.39
CA GLU A 54 -3.06 5.38 -10.19
C GLU A 54 -2.63 6.74 -9.66
N GLY A 55 -1.33 7.04 -9.67
CA GLY A 55 -0.84 8.38 -9.32
C GLY A 55 -1.35 9.44 -10.29
N PHE A 56 -1.33 9.12 -11.59
CA PHE A 56 -1.85 9.98 -12.64
C PHE A 56 -3.36 10.27 -12.46
N ARG A 57 -4.19 9.23 -12.27
CA ARG A 57 -5.64 9.39 -12.04
C ARG A 57 -6.00 10.15 -10.76
N LYS A 58 -5.09 10.23 -9.78
CA LYS A 58 -5.31 11.03 -8.57
C LYS A 58 -5.07 12.52 -8.80
N LEU A 59 -4.24 12.85 -9.78
CA LEU A 59 -3.89 14.21 -10.14
C LEU A 59 -4.85 14.77 -11.20
N ASP A 60 -5.31 13.91 -12.12
CA ASP A 60 -6.27 14.23 -13.18
C ASP A 60 -7.68 14.32 -12.59
N VAL A 61 -8.11 15.55 -12.29
CA VAL A 61 -9.40 15.81 -11.62
C VAL A 61 -10.53 15.82 -12.63
N ASP A 62 -10.26 16.31 -13.85
CA ASP A 62 -11.27 16.41 -14.91
C ASP A 62 -11.45 15.11 -15.72
N GLY A 63 -10.53 14.15 -15.59
CA GLY A 63 -10.60 12.82 -16.19
C GLY A 63 -10.29 12.81 -17.68
N ASN A 64 -9.62 13.84 -18.20
CA ASN A 64 -9.33 13.98 -19.64
C ASN A 64 -8.05 13.22 -20.08
N ASN A 65 -7.36 12.54 -19.16
CA ASN A 65 -6.07 11.87 -19.35
C ASN A 65 -4.89 12.80 -19.69
N LEU A 66 -4.98 14.07 -19.32
CA LEU A 66 -3.92 15.08 -19.34
C LEU A 66 -3.82 15.71 -17.95
N LEU A 67 -2.63 16.16 -17.56
CA LEU A 67 -2.47 16.98 -16.36
C LEU A 67 -2.23 18.41 -16.77
N THR A 68 -3.14 19.29 -16.37
CA THR A 68 -2.90 20.72 -16.43
C THR A 68 -1.81 21.12 -15.43
N PHE A 69 -1.21 22.30 -15.62
CA PHE A 69 -0.20 22.82 -14.69
C PHE A 69 -0.77 22.94 -13.27
N GLU A 70 -2.04 23.35 -13.16
CA GLU A 70 -2.73 23.52 -11.88
C GLU A 70 -2.92 22.17 -11.18
N GLU A 71 -3.42 21.15 -11.88
CA GLU A 71 -3.58 19.79 -11.35
C GLU A 71 -2.26 19.15 -10.93
N TRP A 72 -1.19 19.36 -11.70
CA TRP A 72 0.14 18.89 -11.34
C TRP A 72 0.72 19.66 -10.15
N ALA A 73 0.51 20.98 -10.11
CA ALA A 73 1.03 21.85 -9.08
C ALA A 73 0.34 21.65 -7.72
N VAL A 74 -0.92 21.21 -7.66
CA VAL A 74 -1.65 20.99 -6.39
C VAL A 74 -0.82 20.17 -5.40
N THR A 75 -0.27 19.03 -5.81
CA THR A 75 0.57 18.23 -4.89
C THR A 75 1.87 18.89 -4.48
N THR A 76 2.41 19.78 -5.31
CA THR A 76 3.61 20.56 -4.99
C THR A 76 3.26 21.70 -4.05
N VAL A 77 2.11 22.34 -4.24
CA VAL A 77 1.58 23.43 -3.41
C VAL A 77 1.19 22.91 -2.03
N GLU A 78 0.41 21.84 -1.93
CA GLU A 78 0.05 21.22 -0.64
C GLU A 78 1.30 20.82 0.17
N ARG A 79 2.33 20.31 -0.53
CA ARG A 79 3.59 19.92 0.10
C ARG A 79 4.42 21.13 0.53
N PHE A 80 4.37 22.21 -0.24
CA PHE A 80 4.98 23.48 0.08
C PHE A 80 4.30 24.11 1.31
N GLU A 81 2.98 24.25 1.29
CA GLU A 81 2.17 24.79 2.40
C GLU A 81 2.34 23.95 3.67
N GLY A 82 2.41 22.62 3.56
CA GLY A 82 2.68 21.75 4.69
C GLY A 82 4.10 21.89 5.27
N SER A 83 5.02 22.51 4.54
CA SER A 83 6.41 22.72 4.98
C SER A 83 6.69 24.17 5.39
N ASP A 84 5.91 25.13 4.92
CA ASP A 84 5.97 26.55 5.26
C ASP A 84 5.29 26.79 6.61
N ALA A 85 6.07 26.68 7.69
CA ALA A 85 5.54 26.71 9.05
C ALA A 85 5.13 28.12 9.50
N ASP A 86 5.72 29.16 8.90
CA ASP A 86 5.43 30.55 9.23
C ASP A 86 4.48 31.23 8.23
N GLY A 87 4.17 30.59 7.10
CA GLY A 87 3.19 31.04 6.12
C GLY A 87 3.64 32.25 5.32
N ASN A 88 4.95 32.46 5.19
CA ASN A 88 5.52 33.62 4.52
C ASN A 88 5.66 33.44 3.00
N GLY A 89 5.34 32.25 2.47
CA GLY A 89 5.46 31.92 1.05
C GLY A 89 6.89 31.58 0.61
N LYS A 90 7.80 31.26 1.54
CA LYS A 90 9.19 30.86 1.29
C LYS A 90 9.61 29.79 2.29
N LEU A 91 10.27 28.73 1.81
CA LEU A 91 10.87 27.72 2.69
C LEU A 91 12.29 28.13 3.08
N THR A 92 12.54 28.25 4.38
CA THR A 92 13.90 28.28 4.91
C THR A 92 14.56 26.90 4.77
N ALA A 93 15.90 26.83 4.89
CA ALA A 93 16.62 25.55 4.83
C ALA A 93 16.12 24.53 5.88
N LYS A 94 15.66 25.02 7.03
CA LYS A 94 15.10 24.19 8.11
C LYS A 94 13.73 23.63 7.74
N GLU A 95 12.89 24.43 7.11
CA GLU A 95 11.55 24.04 6.64
C GLU A 95 11.62 23.13 5.41
N PHE A 96 12.51 23.41 4.48
CA PHE A 96 12.73 22.57 3.31
C PHE A 96 13.15 21.14 3.69
N ALA A 97 13.93 20.96 4.76
CA ALA A 97 14.29 19.64 5.27
C ALA A 97 13.07 18.80 5.68
N ALA A 98 11.93 19.42 6.03
CA ALA A 98 10.69 18.72 6.34
C ALA A 98 9.99 18.11 5.11
N THR A 99 10.29 18.61 3.90
CA THR A 99 9.76 18.06 2.64
C THR A 99 10.35 16.68 2.29
N ALA A 100 11.48 16.31 2.92
CA ALA A 100 12.21 15.09 2.63
C ALA A 100 11.30 13.85 2.80
N PRO A 101 11.39 12.86 1.89
CA PRO A 101 10.61 11.64 2.03
C PRO A 101 10.96 10.98 3.36
N LYS A 102 9.93 10.65 4.16
CA LYS A 102 10.12 10.03 5.47
C LYS A 102 10.98 8.77 5.27
N PRO A 103 12.10 8.62 6.03
CA PRO A 103 12.93 7.44 5.90
C PRO A 103 12.05 6.22 6.16
N LEU A 104 12.07 5.27 5.22
CA LEU A 104 11.38 4.00 5.39
C LEU A 104 11.88 3.41 6.71
N LYS A 105 10.99 3.26 7.69
CA LYS A 105 11.30 2.56 8.94
C LYS A 105 11.62 1.11 8.55
N THR A 106 12.89 0.80 8.29
CA THR A 106 13.37 -0.57 8.31
C THR A 106 13.21 -1.03 9.74
N GLY A 107 12.12 -1.78 10.00
CA GLY A 107 11.86 -2.38 11.30
C GLY A 107 13.03 -3.30 11.65
N GLY A 108 13.96 -2.78 12.45
CA GLY A 108 15.01 -3.57 13.06
C GLY A 108 14.36 -4.46 14.11
N ALA A 109 14.02 -5.68 13.73
CA ALA A 109 14.03 -6.77 14.69
C ALA A 109 15.48 -6.90 15.13
N ALA A 110 15.82 -6.33 16.28
CA ALA A 110 17.12 -6.49 16.88
C ALA A 110 17.37 -7.99 17.08
N CYS A 111 18.44 -8.52 16.46
CA CYS A 111 19.01 -9.80 16.86
C CYS A 111 19.22 -9.76 18.38
N ARG A 112 18.55 -10.67 19.09
CA ARG A 112 18.94 -11.02 20.46
C ARG A 112 19.83 -12.24 20.34
N CYS A 113 21.06 -12.04 20.81
CA CYS A 113 22.14 -13.02 20.89
C CYS A 113 21.75 -14.26 21.69
#